data_AF-A0A2N2R4Z3-F1
#
_entry.id   AF-A0A2N2R4Z3-F1
#
_cell.length_a   1.000
_cell.length_b   1.000
_cell.length_c   1.000
_cell.angle_alpha   90.00
_cell.angle_beta   90.00
_cell.angle_gamma   90.00
#
_symmetry.space_group_name_H-M   'P 1'
#
loop_
_entity.id
_entity.type
_entity.pdbx_description
1 polymer ?
#
loop_
_entity_poly.entity_id
_entity_poly.type
_entity_poly.pdbx_seq_one_letter_code
_entity_poly.pdbx_strand_id
1 'polypeptide(L)' 'MDSAESPAGKIDRGYVSEYTHFIDQFLADHPEALVDQHDGRQLYWDRKVDLADLEKAGQDSVDADGYGFYSSAWRAMKH' A
#
# COMPACT_ATOMS: atom_id res chain seq x y z
N MET A 1 35.70 -10.79 23.91
CA MET A 1 34.94 -9.78 23.17
C MET A 1 33.56 -10.36 22.99
N ASP A 2 32.71 -10.21 24.00
CA ASP A 2 31.31 -10.63 23.93
C ASP A 2 30.51 -9.45 23.42
N SER A 3 30.02 -9.60 22.19
CA SER A 3 29.05 -8.71 21.59
C SER A 3 27.79 -8.72 22.46
N ALA A 4 27.58 -7.64 23.22
CA ALA A 4 26.37 -7.46 24.01
C ALA A 4 25.18 -7.29 23.05
N GLU A 5 24.38 -8.34 22.97
CA GLU A 5 23.09 -8.35 22.31
C GLU A 5 22.19 -7.27 22.95
N SER A 6 21.70 -6.35 22.12
CA SER A 6 20.81 -5.26 22.58
C SER A 6 19.55 -5.85 23.22
N PRO A 7 19.16 -5.45 24.45
CA PRO A 7 17.91 -5.92 25.02
C PRO A 7 16.77 -5.32 24.19
N ALA A 8 16.01 -6.19 23.53
CA ALA A 8 14.82 -5.82 22.76
C ALA A 8 13.97 -4.85 23.59
N GLY A 9 13.83 -3.62 23.09
CA GLY A 9 13.13 -2.53 23.77
C GLY A 9 11.71 -2.96 24.15
N LYS A 10 11.33 -2.65 25.39
CA LYS A 10 10.00 -2.93 25.93
C LYS A 10 8.96 -2.24 25.05
N ILE A 11 8.21 -3.01 24.24
CA ILE A 11 7.10 -2.47 23.44
C ILE A 11 6.05 -1.97 24.44
N ASP A 12 5.88 -0.67 24.52
CA ASP A 12 4.77 -0.07 25.27
C ASP A 12 3.47 -0.37 24.52
N ARG A 13 2.61 -1.17 25.13
CA ARG A 13 1.33 -1.58 24.56
C ARG A 13 0.26 -0.51 24.70
N GLY A 14 0.54 0.58 25.43
CA GLY A 14 -0.36 1.71 25.64
C GLY A 14 -0.11 2.90 24.72
N TYR A 15 0.95 2.88 23.91
CA TYR A 15 1.22 3.97 22.97
C TYR A 15 0.17 3.96 21.86
N VAL A 16 -0.58 5.05 21.76
CA VAL A 16 -1.47 5.35 20.64
C VAL A 16 -0.90 6.57 19.93
N SER A 17 -0.79 6.49 18.60
CA SER A 17 -0.24 7.61 17.84
C SER A 17 -1.25 8.75 17.75
N GLU A 18 -0.76 9.99 17.68
CA GLU A 18 -1.61 11.17 17.43
C GLU A 18 -2.46 11.02 16.16
N TYR A 19 -1.93 10.32 15.15
CA TYR A 19 -2.65 10.00 13.93
C TYR A 19 -3.84 9.06 14.17
N THR A 20 -3.68 8.08 15.06
CA THR A 20 -4.78 7.18 15.44
C THR A 20 -5.89 7.98 16.11
N HIS A 21 -5.55 8.84 17.07
CA HIS A 21 -6.52 9.72 17.71
C HIS A 21 -7.24 10.64 16.73
N PHE A 22 -6.51 11.21 15.77
CA PHE A 22 -7.09 12.02 14.71
C PHE A 22 -8.10 11.24 13.85
N ILE A 23 -7.73 10.03 13.41
CA ILE A 23 -8.61 9.19 12.59
C ILE A 23 -9.86 8.78 13.38
N ASP A 24 -9.70 8.39 14.65
CA ASP A 24 -10.81 8.00 15.50
C ASP A 24 -11.82 9.15 15.66
N GLN A 25 -11.32 10.37 15.87
CA GLN A 25 -12.18 11.56 15.96
C GLN A 25 -12.83 11.90 14.61
N PHE A 26 -12.07 11.85 13.51
CA PHE A 26 -12.60 12.10 12.18
C PHE A 26 -13.74 11.14 11.81
N LEU A 27 -13.61 9.85 12.13
CA LEU A 27 -14.65 8.86 11.86
C LEU A 27 -15.87 9.02 12.78
N ALA A 28 -15.69 9.56 13.99
CA ALA A 28 -16.81 9.89 14.87
C ALA A 28 -17.61 11.11 14.34
N ASP A 29 -16.90 12.11 13.82
CA ASP A 29 -17.49 13.33 13.27
C ASP A 29 -18.10 13.11 11.87
N HIS A 30 -17.56 12.15 11.10
CA HIS A 30 -17.95 11.84 9.71
C HIS A 30 -18.31 10.36 9.52
N PRO A 31 -19.46 9.89 10.04
CA PRO A 31 -19.88 8.50 9.87
C PRO A 31 -20.11 8.11 8.40
N GLU A 32 -20.40 9.07 7.51
CA GLU A 32 -20.51 8.87 6.07
C GLU A 32 -19.22 8.33 5.44
N ALA A 33 -18.06 8.70 5.99
CA ALA A 33 -16.76 8.25 5.49
C ALA A 33 -16.59 6.73 5.62
N LEU A 34 -17.26 6.08 6.58
CA LEU A 34 -17.24 4.62 6.73
C LEU A 34 -18.01 3.93 5.60
N VAL A 35 -19.12 4.52 5.17
CA VAL A 35 -19.92 4.01 4.05
C VAL A 35 -19.14 4.19 2.75
N ASP A 36 -18.58 5.37 2.52
CA ASP A 36 -17.78 5.66 1.33
C ASP A 36 -16.51 4.78 1.26
N GLN A 37 -15.85 4.54 2.40
CA GLN A 37 -14.70 3.64 2.46
C GLN A 37 -15.11 2.20 2.11
N HIS A 38 -16.23 1.74 2.64
CA HIS A 38 -16.75 0.41 2.35
C HIS A 38 -17.07 0.26 0.85
N ASP A 39 -17.76 1.23 0.28
CA ASP A 39 -18.20 1.21 -1.11
C ASP A 39 -17.02 1.34 -2.08
N GLY A 40 -16.06 2.21 -1.78
CA GLY A 40 -14.82 2.34 -2.53
C GLY A 40 -14.01 1.03 -2.54
N ARG A 41 -13.92 0.36 -1.38
CA ARG A 41 -13.26 -0.95 -1.29
C ARG A 41 -13.98 -2.00 -2.13
N GLN A 42 -15.30 -2.07 -2.07
CA GLN A 42 -16.06 -3.03 -2.87
C GLN A 42 -15.91 -2.80 -4.38
N LEU A 43 -15.86 -1.54 -4.81
CA LEU A 43 -15.79 -1.18 -6.22
C LEU A 43 -14.44 -1.52 -6.87
N TYR A 44 -13.33 -1.29 -6.15
CA TYR A 44 -11.99 -1.41 -6.72
C TYR A 44 -11.18 -2.59 -6.20
N TRP A 45 -11.34 -2.93 -4.92
CA TRP A 45 -10.48 -3.90 -4.26
C TRP A 45 -11.11 -5.29 -4.20
N ASP A 46 -12.38 -5.35 -3.82
CA ASP A 46 -13.15 -6.61 -3.77
C ASP A 46 -13.86 -6.92 -5.11
N ARG A 47 -13.50 -6.18 -6.17
CA ARG A 47 -14.06 -6.37 -7.50
C ARG A 47 -13.77 -7.80 -7.96
N LYS A 48 -14.83 -8.58 -8.18
CA LYS A 48 -14.72 -9.87 -8.87
C LYS A 48 -14.35 -9.62 -10.32
N VAL A 49 -13.06 -9.77 -10.61
CA VAL A 49 -12.54 -9.68 -11.97
C VAL A 49 -12.82 -11.01 -12.65
N ASP A 50 -13.47 -10.97 -13.82
CA ASP A 50 -13.52 -12.13 -14.71
C ASP A 50 -12.12 -12.34 -15.29
N LEU A 51 -11.53 -13.49 -15.00
CA LEU A 51 -10.16 -13.81 -15.39
C LEU A 51 -10.00 -13.86 -16.92
N ALA A 52 -11.07 -14.20 -17.66
CA ALA A 52 -11.04 -14.21 -19.12
C ALA A 52 -10.99 -12.78 -19.70
N ASP A 53 -11.74 -11.85 -19.10
CA ASP A 53 -11.70 -10.44 -19.50
C ASP A 53 -10.38 -9.77 -19.12
N LEU A 54 -9.80 -10.15 -17.97
CA LEU A 54 -8.47 -9.69 -17.55
C LEU A 54 -7.37 -10.17 -18.50
N GLU A 55 -7.42 -11.45 -18.91
CA GLU A 55 -6.46 -12.01 -19.87
C GLU A 55 -6.56 -11.30 -21.23
N LYS A 56 -7.78 -11.06 -21.71
CA LYS A 56 -8.02 -10.33 -22.95
C LYS A 56 -7.54 -8.87 -22.87
N ALA A 57 -7.73 -8.20 -21.74
CA ALA A 57 -7.20 -6.85 -21.52
C ALA A 57 -5.67 -6.84 -21.45
N GLY A 58 -5.04 -7.88 -20.90
CA GLY A 58 -3.59 -8.03 -20.87
C GLY A 58 -2.97 -8.25 -22.25
N GLN A 59 -3.70 -8.90 -23.18
CA GLN A 59 -3.26 -9.09 -24.57
C GLN A 59 -3.29 -7.79 -25.39
N ASP A 60 -4.07 -6.80 -24.96
CA ASP A 60 -4.13 -5.45 -25.54
C ASP A 60 -3.19 -4.47 -24.82
N SER A 61 -2.32 -4.98 -23.94
CA SER A 61 -1.32 -4.18 -23.23
C SER A 61 -0.19 -3.80 -24.17
N VAL A 62 -0.08 -2.50 -24.46
CA VAL A 62 1.11 -1.92 -25.10
C VAL A 62 2.18 -1.60 -24.06
N ASP A 63 3.44 -1.64 -24.47
CA ASP A 63 4.55 -1.16 -23.63
C ASP A 63 4.28 0.30 -23.28
N ALA A 64 4.05 0.58 -22.01
CA ALA A 64 3.94 1.94 -21.53
C ALA A 64 5.36 2.53 -21.58
N ASP A 65 5.61 3.47 -22.49
CA ASP A 65 6.79 4.32 -22.48
C ASP A 65 6.78 5.07 -21.15
N GLY A 66 7.41 4.44 -20.15
CA GLY A 66 7.31 4.85 -18.77
C GLY A 66 7.77 6.28 -18.65
N TYR A 67 6.89 7.16 -18.17
CA TYR A 67 7.34 8.40 -17.59
C TYR A 67 8.47 8.06 -16.61
N GLY A 68 9.67 8.49 -17.00
CA GLY A 68 10.92 7.88 -16.56
C GLY A 68 11.27 8.23 -15.13
N PHE A 69 11.42 7.20 -14.29
CA PHE A 69 12.29 7.30 -13.12
C PHE A 69 13.23 6.11 -12.94
N TYR A 70 13.31 5.18 -13.90
CA TYR A 70 14.24 4.06 -13.83
C TYR A 70 14.84 3.70 -15.20
N SER A 71 15.63 4.62 -15.77
CA SER A 71 16.62 4.28 -16.80
C SER A 71 17.79 5.25 -16.64
N SER A 72 18.91 4.89 -16.03
CA SER A 72 19.98 4.21 -16.77
C SER A 72 21.16 3.73 -15.88
N ALA A 73 21.03 3.73 -14.55
CA ALA A 73 22.21 3.57 -13.68
C ALA A 73 22.75 2.13 -13.49
N TRP A 74 21.99 1.09 -13.83
CA TRP A 74 22.39 -0.30 -13.48
C TRP A 74 22.73 -1.22 -14.66
N ARG A 75 22.56 -0.78 -15.91
CA ARG A 75 22.94 -1.59 -17.09
C ARG A 75 24.42 -1.50 -17.46
N ALA A 76 25.21 -0.70 -16.74
CA ALA A 76 26.63 -0.47 -17.02
C ALA A 76 27.60 -1.31 -16.16
N MET A 77 27.11 -2.28 -15.37
CA MET A 77 27.97 -3.13 -14.52
C MET A 77 27.83 -4.62 -14.87
N LYS A 78 28.02 -4.96 -16.15
CA LYS A 78 28.50 -6.27 -16.57
C LYS A 78 29.36 -6.11 -17.83
N HIS A 79 30.64 -5.83 -17.59
CA HIS A 79 31.74 -6.23 -18.47
C HIS A 79 32.72 -7.03 -17.64
#